data_AF-A0A2E3HQM2-F1
#
_entry.id   AF-A0A2E3HQM2-F1
#
_cell.length_a   1.000
_cell.length_b   1.000
_cell.length_c   1.000
_cell.angle_alpha   90.00
_cell.angle_beta   90.00
_cell.angle_gamma   90.00
#
_symmetry.space_group_name_H-M   'P 1'
#
loop_
_entity.id
_entity.type
_entity.pdbx_description
1 polymer ?
#
loop_
_entity_poly.entity_id
_entity_poly.type
_entity_poly.pdbx_seq_one_letter_code
_entity_poly.pdbx_strand_id
1 'polypeptide(L)' 'MEWIHVDERLPAVGEKCWYFFDVVGKHRGVYGGLYVDDDGKEWPSMSIFYCDYGFLTGDVTHWHPDQEAVPSGPQ' A
#
# COMPACT_ATOMS: atom_id res chain seq x y z
N MET A 1 -12.02 -6.75 8.52
CA MET A 1 -12.27 -6.28 7.14
C MET A 1 -11.55 -7.25 6.22
N GLU A 2 -11.89 -7.23 4.93
CA GLU A 2 -11.14 -8.01 3.94
C GLU A 2 -10.01 -7.16 3.36
N TRP A 3 -8.99 -7.82 2.83
CA TRP A 3 -7.94 -7.16 2.06
C TRP A 3 -8.51 -6.68 0.72
N ILE A 4 -8.08 -5.49 0.31
CA ILE A 4 -8.58 -4.82 -0.88
C ILE A 4 -7.43 -4.80 -1.89
N HIS A 5 -7.67 -5.31 -3.09
CA HIS A 5 -6.68 -5.26 -4.16
C HIS A 5 -6.44 -3.80 -4.58
N VAL A 6 -5.19 -3.43 -4.85
CA VAL A 6 -4.83 -2.05 -5.22
C VAL A 6 -5.50 -1.57 -6.51
N ASP A 7 -5.82 -2.49 -7.41
CA ASP A 7 -6.56 -2.22 -8.65
C ASP A 7 -8.05 -1.94 -8.42
N GLU A 8 -8.63 -2.39 -7.30
CA GLU A 8 -10.03 -2.08 -6.96
C GLU A 8 -10.14 -0.67 -6.39
N ARG A 9 -9.30 -0.36 -5.40
CA ARG A 9 -9.14 0.99 -4.85
C ARG A 9 -7.85 1.11 -4.06
N LEU A 10 -7.36 2.34 -3.97
CA LEU A 10 -6.25 2.73 -3.11
C LEU A 10 -6.76 3.40 -1.82
N PRO A 11 -5.96 3.44 -0.74
CA PRO A 11 -6.24 4.27 0.43
C PRO A 11 -6.21 5.76 0.09
N ALA A 12 -6.65 6.62 1.02
CA ALA A 12 -6.37 8.04 0.90
C ALA A 12 -4.88 8.34 1.13
N VAL A 13 -4.34 9.36 0.45
CA VAL A 13 -2.95 9.78 0.66
C VAL A 13 -2.76 10.20 2.13
N GLY A 14 -1.75 9.63 2.79
CA GLY A 14 -1.48 9.83 4.21
C GLY A 14 -2.27 8.91 5.14
N GLU A 15 -3.14 8.04 4.61
CA GLU A 15 -3.91 7.09 5.41
C GLU A 15 -2.99 5.98 5.94
N LYS A 16 -3.14 5.67 7.24
CA LYS A 16 -2.51 4.49 7.84
C LYS A 16 -3.21 3.24 7.33
N CYS A 17 -2.43 2.23 7.00
CA CYS A 17 -2.96 0.95 6.54
C CYS A 17 -1.98 -0.19 6.81
N TRP A 18 -2.49 -1.40 6.67
CA TRP A 18 -1.68 -2.57 6.42
C TRP A 18 -1.53 -2.76 4.90
N TYR A 19 -0.34 -3.12 4.42
CA TYR A 19 -0.09 -3.45 3.03
C TYR A 19 0.65 -4.78 2.90
N PHE A 20 0.44 -5.46 1.77
CA PHE A 20 0.93 -6.81 1.51
C PHE A 20 1.63 -6.93 0.17
N PHE A 21 2.80 -7.57 0.19
CA PHE A 21 3.52 -8.05 -0.99
C PHE A 21 4.04 -9.47 -0.71
N ASP A 22 3.99 -10.37 -1.68
CA ASP A 22 4.24 -11.81 -1.48
C ASP A 22 5.67 -12.11 -0.97
N VAL A 23 6.66 -11.35 -1.43
CA VAL A 23 8.08 -11.55 -1.06
C VAL A 23 8.37 -11.14 0.39
N VAL A 24 7.79 -10.03 0.86
CA VAL A 24 8.15 -9.42 2.17
C VAL A 24 7.04 -9.53 3.22
N GLY A 25 5.85 -9.96 2.81
CA GLY A 25 4.71 -10.21 3.67
C GLY A 25 3.91 -8.95 3.97
N LYS A 26 3.48 -8.81 5.23
CA LYS A 26 2.54 -7.79 5.69
C LYS A 26 3.25 -6.75 6.52
N HIS A 27 2.95 -5.49 6.25
CA HIS A 27 3.55 -4.37 6.95
C HIS A 27 2.47 -3.36 7.33
N ARG A 28 2.65 -2.70 8.48
CA ARG A 28 1.81 -1.58 8.90
C ARG A 28 2.54 -0.29 8.59
N GLY A 29 1.90 0.62 7.87
CA GLY A 29 2.51 1.87 7.49
C GLY A 29 1.50 2.85 6.92
N VAL A 30 1.89 3.57 5.88
CA VAL A 30 1.13 4.68 5.30
C VAL A 30 1.14 4.57 3.78
N TYR A 31 0.02 4.93 3.17
CA TYR A 31 -0.06 5.13 1.72
C TYR A 31 0.39 6.54 1.32
N GLY A 32 1.40 6.62 0.47
CA GLY A 32 2.04 7.87 0.03
C GLY A 32 1.47 8.47 -1.26
N GLY A 33 0.53 7.79 -1.92
CA GLY A 33 0.02 8.19 -3.23
C GLY A 33 0.69 7.45 -4.38
N LEU A 34 0.46 7.95 -5.58
CA LEU A 34 1.05 7.44 -6.82
C LEU A 34 2.33 8.21 -7.14
N TYR A 35 3.31 7.54 -7.72
CA TYR A 35 4.50 8.21 -8.26
C TYR A 35 4.11 9.22 -9.34
N VAL A 36 4.70 10.41 -9.25
CA VAL A 36 4.59 11.50 -10.24
C VAL A 36 5.99 11.79 -10.76
N ASP A 37 6.18 11.76 -12.08
CA ASP A 37 7.47 12.07 -12.69
C ASP A 37 7.73 13.59 -12.82
N ASP A 38 8.90 13.93 -13.35
CA ASP A 38 9.33 15.32 -13.54
C ASP A 38 8.43 16.13 -14.50
N ASP A 39 7.68 15.44 -15.37
CA ASP A 39 6.70 16.06 -16.28
C ASP A 39 5.32 16.21 -15.63
N GLY A 40 5.16 15.82 -14.36
CA GLY A 40 3.91 15.86 -13.63
C GLY A 40 2.94 14.72 -13.98
N LYS A 41 3.41 13.68 -14.68
CA LYS A 41 2.57 12.53 -15.03
C LYS A 41 2.52 11.54 -13.86
N GLU A 42 1.29 11.22 -13.47
CA GLU A 42 1.00 10.20 -12.48
C GLU A 42 1.06 8.78 -13.09
N TRP A 43 1.65 7.85 -12.35
CA TRP A 43 1.82 6.45 -12.77
C TRP A 43 0.93 5.52 -11.91
N PRO A 44 -0.23 5.06 -12.42
CA PRO A 44 -1.22 4.33 -11.63
C PRO A 44 -0.72 3.01 -11.03
N SER A 45 0.25 2.36 -11.66
CA SER A 45 0.85 1.10 -11.20
C SER A 45 2.00 1.31 -10.21
N MET A 46 2.33 2.54 -9.87
CA MET A 46 3.47 2.90 -9.00
C MET A 46 2.96 3.49 -7.69
N SER A 47 2.09 2.75 -7.02
CA SER A 47 1.57 3.07 -5.70
C SER A 47 2.68 2.98 -4.65
N ILE A 48 2.79 4.00 -3.81
CA ILE A 48 3.85 4.13 -2.82
C ILE A 48 3.30 3.78 -1.44
N PHE A 49 3.87 2.76 -0.80
CA PHE A 49 3.59 2.41 0.59
C PHE A 49 4.88 2.45 1.39
N TYR A 50 4.85 3.03 2.58
CA TYR A 50 6.06 3.18 3.39
C TYR A 50 5.81 3.03 4.89
N CYS A 51 6.89 2.73 5.61
CA CYS A 51 6.97 2.61 7.05
C CYS A 51 8.36 3.03 7.53
N ASP A 52 8.63 2.96 8.83
CA ASP A 52 9.86 3.48 9.44
C ASP A 52 11.16 2.83 8.93
N TYR A 53 11.08 1.64 8.31
CA TYR A 53 12.24 0.89 7.83
C TYR A 53 12.31 0.76 6.30
N GLY A 54 11.42 1.39 5.53
CA GLY A 54 11.50 1.38 4.06
C GLY A 54 10.18 1.67 3.35
N PHE A 55 10.21 1.51 2.03
CA PHE A 55 9.07 1.72 1.14
C PHE A 55 9.00 0.66 0.03
N LEU A 56 7.81 0.46 -0.52
CA LEU A 56 7.52 -0.35 -1.69
C LEU A 56 6.82 0.53 -2.73
N THR A 57 7.15 0.34 -4.01
CA THR A 57 6.55 1.08 -5.12
C THR A 57 6.10 0.12 -6.22
N GLY A 58 4.79 -0.02 -6.40
CA GLY A 58 4.21 -0.88 -7.43
C GLY A 58 4.22 -2.38 -7.14
N ASP A 59 4.87 -2.83 -6.06
CA ASP A 59 4.89 -4.25 -5.65
C ASP A 59 3.69 -4.66 -4.80
N VAL A 60 3.10 -3.71 -4.06
CA VAL A 60 1.98 -3.99 -3.16
C VAL A 60 0.75 -4.42 -3.96
N THR A 61 0.21 -5.59 -3.62
CA THR A 61 -0.97 -6.14 -4.29
C THR A 61 -2.25 -5.84 -3.52
N HIS A 62 -2.17 -5.83 -2.19
CA HIS A 62 -3.33 -5.64 -1.33
C HIS A 62 -3.05 -4.70 -0.16
N TRP A 63 -4.10 -4.06 0.32
CA TRP A 63 -4.08 -3.31 1.55
C TRP A 63 -5.30 -3.61 2.44
N HIS A 64 -5.19 -3.31 3.72
CA HIS A 64 -6.26 -3.44 4.69
C HIS A 64 -6.30 -2.18 5.56
N PRO A 65 -7.49 -1.66 5.93
CA PRO A 65 -7.61 -0.51 6.82
C PRO A 65 -6.83 -0.69 8.13
N ASP A 66 -6.33 0.41 8.69
CA ASP A 66 -5.49 0.33 9.89
C ASP A 66 -6.23 -0.32 11.07
N GLN A 67 -5.50 -1.17 11.79
CA GLN A 67 -5.93 -1.77 13.06
C GLN A 67 -4.69 -2.19 13.86
N GLU A 68 -4.83 -2.31 15.19
CA GLU A 68 -3.71 -2.69 16.05
C GLU A 68 -3.25 -4.13 15.82
N ALA A 69 -4.18 -5.06 15.67
CA ALA A 69 -3.87 -6.47 15.44
C ALA A 69 -3.41 -6.72 14.00
N VAL A 70 -2.37 -7.54 13.83
CA VAL A 70 -1.90 -7.98 12.51
C VAL A 70 -3.03 -8.74 11.80
N PRO A 71 -3.50 -8.31 10.61
CA PRO A 71 -4.53 -9.03 9.87
C PRO A 71 -4.03 -10.42 9.46
N SER A 72 -4.94 -11.39 9.34
CA SER A 72 -4.68 -12.59 8.52
C SER A 72 -4.29 -12.15 7.11
N GLY A 73 -3.48 -12.89 6.36
CA GLY A 73 -3.11 -12.47 4.99
C GLY A 73 -4.32 -12.42 4.04
N PRO A 74 -4.17 -11.79 2.85
CA PRO A 74 -5.16 -11.96 1.79
C PRO A 74 -5.31 -13.45 1.45
N GLN A 75 -6.53 -13.89 1.12
CA GLN A 75 -6.83 -15.26 0.69
C GLN A 75 -6.64 -15.43 -0.81
#